data_AF-A0A519V5P2-F1
#
_entry.id   AF-A0A519V5P2-F1
#
_cell.length_a   1.000
_cell.length_b   1.000
_cell.length_c   1.000
_cell.angle_alpha   90.00
_cell.angle_beta   90.00
_cell.angle_gamma   90.00
#
_symmetry.space_group_name_H-M   'P 1'
#
loop_
_entity.id
_entity.type
_entity.pdbx_description
1 polymer ?
#
loop_
_entity_poly.entity_id
_entity_poly.type
_entity_poly.pdbx_seq_one_letter_code
_entity_poly.pdbx_strand_id
1 'polypeptide(L)'
;EAVVADGISPELIAFSKKVIEAQQKEIKMLSDFLKTASDEPTENATEFKNALDASMVPMMKAMEKAKLANNVDKDFVALMIPHHQSAVDMAKAYLPYSNNDKIRGIAEQILSSQREEIIWLKAQ
;
A
#
# COMPACT_ATOMS: atom_id res chain seq x y z
N GLU A 1 -5.38 -7.40 17.89
CA GLU A 1 -4.15 -6.78 18.43
C GLU A 1 -3.02 -7.75 18.79
N ALA A 2 -3.20 -9.08 18.77
CA ALA A 2 -2.17 -10.03 19.22
C ALA A 2 -0.96 -10.23 18.27
N VAL A 3 -1.04 -9.83 17.00
CA VAL A 3 -0.01 -10.16 15.98
C VAL A 3 1.29 -9.37 16.14
N VAL A 4 1.28 -8.23 16.86
CA VAL A 4 2.46 -7.35 16.98
C VAL A 4 3.35 -7.72 18.19
N ALA A 5 2.91 -8.63 19.06
CA ALA A 5 3.60 -8.89 20.34
C ALA A 5 4.89 -9.75 20.22
N ASP A 6 5.07 -10.45 19.10
CA ASP A 6 6.20 -11.40 18.92
C ASP A 6 7.36 -10.85 18.08
N GLY A 7 7.27 -9.58 17.65
CA GLY A 7 8.39 -8.88 17.00
C GLY A 7 9.51 -8.59 18.00
N ILE A 8 10.77 -8.72 17.60
CA ILE A 8 11.90 -8.52 18.52
C ILE A 8 12.25 -7.03 18.62
N SER A 9 12.09 -6.26 17.53
CA SER A 9 12.33 -4.81 17.50
C SER A 9 11.12 -3.98 18.00
N PRO A 10 11.27 -3.22 19.09
CA PRO A 10 10.25 -2.27 19.55
C PRO A 10 9.92 -1.19 18.51
N GLU A 11 10.89 -0.81 17.68
CA GLU A 11 10.73 0.17 16.61
C GLU A 11 9.83 -0.36 15.49
N LEU A 12 10.05 -1.62 15.06
CA LEU A 12 9.17 -2.27 14.06
C LEU A 12 7.76 -2.49 14.59
N ILE A 13 7.61 -2.79 15.88
CA ILE A 13 6.30 -2.84 16.55
C ILE A 13 5.59 -1.48 16.50
N ALA A 14 6.30 -0.41 16.86
CA ALA A 14 5.75 0.94 16.86
C ALA A 14 5.40 1.42 15.45
N PHE A 15 6.26 1.13 14.48
CA PHE A 15 6.01 1.34 13.06
C PHE A 15 4.73 0.62 12.61
N SER A 16 4.62 -0.68 12.89
CA SER A 16 3.48 -1.50 12.48
C SER A 16 2.15 -0.98 13.05
N LYS A 17 2.14 -0.51 14.31
CA LYS A 17 0.95 0.11 14.91
C LYS A 17 0.51 1.36 14.15
N LYS A 18 1.45 2.24 13.78
CA LYS A 18 1.15 3.44 12.99
C LYS A 18 0.59 3.10 11.61
N VAL A 19 1.19 2.11 10.94
CA VAL A 19 0.72 1.62 9.63
C VAL A 19 -0.71 1.09 9.75
N ILE A 20 -1.01 0.28 10.77
CA ILE A 20 -2.36 -0.24 11.01
C ILE A 20 -3.38 0.91 11.17
N GLU A 21 -3.07 1.90 12.00
CA GLU A 21 -3.97 3.04 12.22
C GLU A 21 -4.21 3.86 10.94
N ALA A 22 -3.15 4.10 10.16
CA ALA A 22 -3.26 4.82 8.89
C ALA A 22 -4.08 4.04 7.86
N GLN A 23 -3.76 2.77 7.64
CA GLN A 23 -4.46 1.93 6.68
C GLN A 23 -5.92 1.68 7.08
N GLN A 24 -6.24 1.55 8.38
CA GLN A 24 -7.64 1.43 8.82
C GLN A 24 -8.47 2.68 8.49
N LYS A 25 -7.89 3.87 8.62
CA LYS A 25 -8.55 5.11 8.21
C LYS A 25 -8.77 5.15 6.70
N GLU A 26 -7.76 4.78 5.92
CA GLU A 26 -7.85 4.69 4.45
C GLU A 26 -8.92 3.68 4.00
N ILE A 27 -8.92 2.46 4.55
CA ILE A 27 -9.92 1.43 4.28
C ILE A 27 -11.33 1.94 4.57
N LYS A 28 -11.53 2.65 5.69
CA LYS A 28 -12.83 3.24 6.00
C LYS A 28 -13.24 4.26 4.93
N MET A 29 -12.35 5.16 4.53
CA MET A 29 -12.65 6.17 3.52
C MET A 29 -12.95 5.57 2.14
N LEU A 30 -12.18 4.55 1.73
CA LEU A 30 -12.41 3.80 0.49
C LEU A 30 -13.75 3.05 0.53
N SER A 31 -14.06 2.39 1.65
CA SER A 31 -15.34 1.69 1.83
C SER A 31 -16.54 2.65 1.80
N ASP A 32 -16.40 3.84 2.40
CA ASP A 32 -17.44 4.86 2.35
C ASP A 32 -17.59 5.46 0.94
N PHE A 33 -16.51 5.58 0.17
CA PHE A 33 -16.58 5.99 -1.23
C PHE A 33 -17.35 4.97 -2.08
N LEU A 34 -17.07 3.67 -1.92
CA LEU A 34 -17.75 2.60 -2.66
C LEU A 34 -19.28 2.57 -2.46
N LYS A 35 -19.79 3.01 -1.30
CA LYS A 35 -21.24 3.12 -1.05
C LYS A 35 -21.94 4.17 -1.91
N THR A 36 -21.17 5.13 -2.43
CA THR A 36 -21.68 6.30 -3.16
C THR A 36 -21.18 6.37 -4.60
N ALA A 37 -20.27 5.48 -4.98
CA ALA A 37 -19.69 5.44 -6.31
C ALA A 37 -20.72 4.91 -7.33
N SER A 38 -20.61 5.40 -8.56
CA SER A 38 -21.38 4.88 -9.70
C SER A 38 -20.80 3.53 -10.14
N ASP A 39 -21.67 2.58 -10.49
CA ASP A 39 -21.28 1.31 -11.12
C ASP A 39 -21.08 1.45 -12.65
N GLU A 40 -21.47 2.59 -13.23
CA GLU A 40 -21.30 2.83 -14.66
C GLU A 40 -19.81 2.88 -15.06
N PRO A 41 -19.41 2.16 -16.14
CA PRO A 41 -18.04 2.20 -16.63
C PRO A 41 -17.61 3.61 -17.06
N THR A 42 -16.38 3.98 -16.72
CA THR A 42 -15.76 5.19 -17.26
C THR A 42 -15.08 4.90 -18.60
N GLU A 43 -14.90 5.93 -19.43
CA GLU A 43 -14.25 5.83 -20.74
C GLU A 43 -12.85 5.21 -20.67
N ASN A 44 -12.11 5.53 -19.60
CA ASN A 44 -10.72 5.12 -19.37
C ASN A 44 -10.56 3.83 -18.53
N ALA A 45 -11.64 3.07 -18.32
CA ALA A 45 -11.61 1.91 -17.45
C ALA A 45 -10.64 0.81 -17.93
N THR A 46 -10.50 0.64 -19.25
CA THR A 46 -9.60 -0.37 -19.85
C THR A 46 -8.13 0.00 -19.65
N GLU A 47 -7.77 1.26 -19.92
CA GLU A 47 -6.43 1.81 -19.73
C GLU A 47 -6.03 1.77 -18.26
N PHE A 48 -6.94 2.17 -17.37
CA PHE A 48 -6.72 2.09 -15.93
C PHE A 48 -6.51 0.65 -15.47
N LYS A 49 -7.30 -0.31 -15.96
CA LYS A 49 -7.10 -1.73 -15.64
C LYS A 49 -5.70 -2.22 -16.02
N ASN A 50 -5.21 -1.87 -17.20
CA ASN A 50 -3.87 -2.25 -17.63
C ASN A 50 -2.78 -1.61 -16.75
N ALA A 51 -2.96 -0.34 -16.37
CA ALA A 51 -2.04 0.35 -15.47
C ALA A 51 -2.05 -0.26 -14.06
N LEU A 52 -3.22 -0.66 -13.57
CA LEU A 52 -3.37 -1.35 -12.29
C LEU A 52 -2.66 -2.71 -12.31
N ASP A 53 -2.89 -3.54 -13.33
CA ASP A 53 -2.22 -4.83 -13.48
C ASP A 53 -0.69 -4.65 -13.54
N ALA A 54 -0.21 -3.65 -14.27
CA ALA A 54 1.22 -3.31 -14.36
C ALA A 54 1.83 -2.85 -13.02
N SER A 55 1.04 -2.25 -12.13
CA SER A 55 1.51 -1.80 -10.81
C SER A 55 1.65 -2.94 -9.79
N MET A 56 0.84 -3.99 -9.90
CA MET A 56 0.79 -5.08 -8.91
C MET A 56 1.73 -6.26 -9.27
N VAL A 57 1.92 -6.55 -10.55
CA VAL A 57 2.77 -7.68 -11.00
C VAL A 57 4.22 -7.60 -10.49
N PRO A 58 4.90 -6.43 -10.49
CA PRO A 58 6.26 -6.33 -9.95
C PRO A 58 6.34 -6.68 -8.48
N MET A 59 5.35 -6.30 -7.68
CA MET A 59 5.28 -6.61 -6.25
C MET A 59 5.20 -8.12 -6.01
N MET A 60 4.30 -8.81 -6.71
CA MET A 60 4.15 -10.27 -6.57
C MET A 60 5.47 -11.00 -6.85
N LYS A 61 6.15 -10.62 -7.94
CA LYS A 61 7.45 -11.17 -8.32
C LYS A 61 8.56 -10.83 -7.31
N ALA A 62 8.53 -9.63 -6.74
CA ALA A 62 9.52 -9.19 -5.76
C ALA A 62 9.35 -9.93 -4.42
N MET A 63 8.10 -10.10 -3.95
CA MET A 63 7.80 -10.88 -2.75
C MET A 63 8.15 -12.36 -2.92
N GLU A 64 7.84 -12.96 -4.07
CA GLU A 64 8.21 -14.35 -4.38
C GLU A 64 9.73 -14.56 -4.37
N LYS A 65 10.49 -13.57 -4.85
CA LYS A 65 11.96 -13.61 -4.89
C LYS A 65 12.63 -13.17 -3.59
N ALA A 66 11.87 -12.68 -2.62
CA ALA A 66 12.43 -12.23 -1.35
C ALA A 66 13.10 -13.41 -0.64
N LYS A 67 14.40 -13.26 -0.33
CA LYS A 67 15.13 -14.28 0.41
C LYS A 67 14.80 -14.15 1.89
N LEU A 68 14.00 -15.07 2.40
CA LEU A 68 13.66 -15.13 3.81
C LEU A 68 14.80 -15.75 4.62
N ALA A 69 15.15 -15.11 5.71
CA ALA A 69 16.26 -15.45 6.60
C ALA A 69 15.80 -16.26 7.83
N ASN A 70 14.51 -16.59 7.93
CA ASN A 70 13.88 -17.14 9.14
C ASN A 70 14.13 -16.24 10.36
N ASN A 71 14.09 -14.92 10.12
CA ASN A 71 14.22 -13.90 11.13
C ASN A 71 13.02 -12.99 10.99
N VAL A 72 12.17 -12.96 12.02
CA VAL A 72 10.85 -12.30 11.99
C VAL A 72 10.96 -10.86 11.50
N ASP A 73 11.91 -10.09 12.02
CA ASP A 73 12.08 -8.67 11.69
C ASP A 73 12.62 -8.48 10.26
N LYS A 74 13.64 -9.25 9.85
CA LYS A 74 14.20 -9.16 8.49
C LYS A 74 13.21 -9.61 7.43
N ASP A 75 12.47 -10.68 7.70
CA ASP A 75 11.49 -11.23 6.78
C ASP A 75 10.31 -10.26 6.62
N PHE A 76 9.87 -9.64 7.72
CA PHE A 76 8.88 -8.56 7.68
C PHE A 76 9.34 -7.39 6.79
N VAL A 77 10.54 -6.84 7.04
CA VAL A 77 11.06 -5.71 6.25
C VAL A 77 11.23 -6.08 4.78
N ALA A 78 11.79 -7.27 4.49
CA ALA A 78 12.01 -7.76 3.13
C ALA A 78 10.71 -7.90 2.32
N LEU A 79 9.61 -8.23 2.99
CA LEU A 79 8.28 -8.35 2.37
C LEU A 79 7.51 -7.04 2.34
N MET A 80 7.69 -6.15 3.32
CA MET A 80 6.95 -4.89 3.39
C MET A 80 7.43 -3.85 2.37
N ILE A 81 8.72 -3.82 2.04
CA ILE A 81 9.23 -2.90 1.02
C ILE A 81 8.52 -3.08 -0.34
N PRO A 82 8.51 -4.28 -0.97
CA PRO A 82 7.82 -4.46 -2.23
C PRO A 82 6.31 -4.25 -2.11
N HIS A 83 5.68 -4.65 -1.00
CA HIS A 83 4.26 -4.42 -0.73
C HIS A 83 3.90 -2.91 -0.77
N HIS A 84 4.64 -2.09 -0.02
CA HIS A 84 4.42 -0.64 0.02
C HIS A 84 4.70 0.00 -1.36
N GLN A 85 5.70 -0.51 -2.09
CA GLN A 85 5.99 -0.04 -3.45
C GLN A 85 4.80 -0.25 -4.40
N SER A 86 4.07 -1.38 -4.27
CA SER A 86 2.83 -1.60 -5.04
C SER A 86 1.78 -0.55 -4.75
N ALA A 87 1.58 -0.19 -3.48
CA ALA A 87 0.60 0.82 -3.09
C ALA A 87 0.94 2.20 -3.69
N VAL A 88 2.23 2.57 -3.68
CA VAL A 88 2.73 3.80 -4.32
C VAL A 88 2.47 3.78 -5.83
N ASP A 89 2.74 2.67 -6.50
CA ASP A 89 2.60 2.58 -7.95
C ASP A 89 1.13 2.48 -8.39
N MET A 90 0.27 1.85 -7.59
CA MET A 90 -1.19 1.88 -7.77
C MET A 90 -1.74 3.31 -7.64
N ALA A 91 -1.31 4.05 -6.61
CA ALA A 91 -1.71 5.45 -6.43
C ALA A 91 -1.27 6.31 -7.62
N LYS A 92 -0.02 6.17 -8.10
CA LYS A 92 0.45 6.85 -9.31
C LYS A 92 -0.35 6.46 -10.55
N ALA A 93 -0.67 5.17 -10.69
CA ALA A 93 -1.44 4.66 -11.81
C ALA A 93 -2.87 5.23 -11.80
N TYR A 94 -3.45 5.48 -10.62
CA TYR A 94 -4.80 6.01 -10.46
C TYR A 94 -4.94 7.50 -10.80
N LEU A 95 -3.98 8.33 -10.37
CA LEU A 95 -4.08 9.79 -10.43
C LEU A 95 -4.38 10.37 -11.84
N PRO A 96 -3.90 9.81 -12.96
CA PRO A 96 -4.25 10.31 -14.30
C PRO A 96 -5.71 10.05 -14.72
N TYR A 97 -6.41 9.11 -14.09
CA TYR A 97 -7.71 8.60 -14.57
C TYR A 97 -8.92 9.10 -13.78
N SER A 98 -8.71 9.79 -12.67
CA SER A 98 -9.79 10.25 -11.80
C SER A 98 -9.80 11.76 -11.63
N ASN A 99 -11.00 12.34 -11.69
CA ASN A 99 -11.28 13.75 -11.39
C ASN A 99 -12.00 13.94 -10.05
N ASN A 100 -12.13 12.88 -9.25
CA ASN A 100 -12.81 12.99 -7.95
C ASN A 100 -11.81 13.37 -6.86
N ASP A 101 -11.88 14.62 -6.41
CA ASP A 101 -10.92 15.21 -5.45
C ASP A 101 -10.78 14.40 -4.16
N LYS A 102 -11.87 13.81 -3.65
CA LYS A 102 -11.85 13.06 -2.39
C LYS A 102 -10.97 11.81 -2.49
N ILE A 103 -11.16 11.01 -3.54
CA ILE A 103 -10.42 9.76 -3.73
C ILE A 103 -9.01 10.02 -4.29
N ARG A 104 -8.81 11.10 -5.06
CA ARG A 104 -7.48 11.58 -5.42
C ARG A 104 -6.66 11.97 -4.18
N GLY A 105 -7.26 12.68 -3.23
CA GLY A 105 -6.60 13.03 -1.97
C GLY A 105 -6.16 11.80 -1.17
N ILE A 106 -6.96 10.73 -1.17
CA ILE A 106 -6.57 9.44 -0.57
C ILE A 106 -5.37 8.84 -1.31
N ALA A 107 -5.36 8.85 -2.64
CA ALA A 107 -4.23 8.34 -3.42
C ALA A 107 -2.94 9.14 -3.19
N GLU A 108 -3.03 10.47 -3.09
CA GLU A 108 -1.89 11.34 -2.77
C GLU A 108 -1.36 11.08 -1.36
N GLN A 109 -2.25 10.86 -0.39
CA GLN A 109 -1.87 10.48 0.97
C GLN A 109 -1.11 9.15 0.99
N ILE A 110 -1.64 8.11 0.34
CA ILE A 110 -0.98 6.79 0.19
C ILE A 110 0.41 6.96 -0.44
N LEU A 111 0.50 7.76 -1.51
CA LEU A 111 1.76 8.01 -2.20
C LEU A 111 2.81 8.66 -1.29
N SER A 112 2.40 9.58 -0.42
CA SER A 112 3.32 10.25 0.52
C SER A 112 3.73 9.32 1.65
N SER A 113 2.77 8.75 2.38
CA SER A 113 3.02 7.94 3.57
C SER A 113 3.84 6.69 3.24
N GLN A 114 3.44 5.94 2.23
CA GLN A 114 4.09 4.68 1.86
C GLN A 114 5.52 4.90 1.34
N ARG A 115 5.82 6.08 0.75
CA ARG A 115 7.20 6.43 0.38
C ARG A 115 8.09 6.66 1.60
N GLU A 116 7.58 7.40 2.59
CA GLU A 116 8.29 7.63 3.85
C GLU A 116 8.53 6.31 4.59
N GLU A 117 7.52 5.43 4.60
CA GLU A 117 7.60 4.09 5.18
C GLU A 117 8.64 3.21 4.46
N ILE A 118 8.70 3.23 3.13
CA ILE A 118 9.76 2.53 2.36
C ILE A 118 11.15 3.05 2.73
N ILE A 119 11.33 4.36 2.84
CA ILE A 119 12.62 4.96 3.23
C ILE A 119 13.02 4.47 4.62
N TRP A 120 12.09 4.48 5.57
CA TRP A 120 12.33 4.03 6.92
C TRP A 120 12.65 2.53 6.98
N LEU A 121 11.89 1.69 6.28
CA LEU A 121 12.09 0.24 6.21
C LEU A 121 13.45 -0.12 5.61
N LYS A 122 13.92 0.60 4.58
CA LYS A 122 15.26 0.39 3.98
C LYS A 122 16.42 0.77 4.91
N ALA A 123 16.15 1.53 5.97
CA ALA A 123 17.14 1.94 6.95
C ALA A 123 17.23 1.00 8.16
N GLN A 124 16.36 -0.03 8.23
CA GLN A 124 16.41 -1.09 9.24
C GLN A 124 17.37 -2.20 8.82
#